data_AF-A0A8B7DD31-F1
#
_entry.id   AF-A0A8B7DD31-F1
#
_cell.length_a   1.000
_cell.length_b   1.000
_cell.length_c   1.000
_cell.angle_alpha   90.00
_cell.angle_beta   90.00
_cell.angle_gamma   90.00
#
_symmetry.space_group_name_H-M   'P 1'
#
loop_
_entity.id
_entity.type
_entity.pdbx_description
1 polymer ?
#
loop_
_entity_poly.entity_id
_entity_poly.type
_entity_poly.pdbx_seq_one_letter_code
_entity_poly.pdbx_strand_id
1 'polypeptide(L)'
;MVVDKRFILKQQNVIPKLIDLLRNLSENDWCLAALICQIFCNYTDELTNIEFFFNQEESDDIVTILNEFIDPVLALDYEKSEIDEDTINWLKQSWYEDFFPVACKLLQRFNNVPFNDKIN
;
A
#
# COMPACT_ATOMS: atom_id res chain seq x y z
N MET A 1 -0.76 6.98 -31.33
CA MET A 1 -1.65 6.96 -30.14
C MET A 1 -0.81 6.54 -28.96
N VAL A 2 -0.61 7.43 -27.98
CA VAL A 2 -0.03 7.02 -26.69
C VAL A 2 -1.14 6.26 -25.98
N VAL A 3 -1.02 4.93 -25.89
CA VAL A 3 -1.93 4.14 -25.08
C VAL A 3 -1.74 4.59 -23.65
N ASP A 4 -2.80 5.07 -23.01
CA ASP A 4 -2.77 5.39 -21.59
C ASP A 4 -2.48 4.08 -20.83
N LYS A 5 -1.29 3.98 -20.24
CA LYS A 5 -0.84 2.78 -19.53
C LYS A 5 -1.75 2.47 -18.33
N ARG A 6 -2.48 3.46 -17.80
CA ARG A 6 -3.51 3.26 -16.77
C ARG A 6 -4.61 2.33 -17.30
N PHE A 7 -4.98 2.45 -18.58
CA PHE A 7 -6.01 1.60 -19.20
C PHE A 7 -5.57 0.12 -19.29
N ILE A 8 -4.27 -0.16 -19.39
CA ILE A 8 -3.74 -1.53 -19.47
C ILE A 8 -3.90 -2.28 -18.14
N LEU A 9 -3.67 -1.61 -17.00
CA LEU A 9 -3.83 -2.20 -15.67
C LEU A 9 -5.28 -2.63 -15.42
N LYS A 10 -6.25 -1.82 -15.88
CA LYS A 10 -7.68 -2.14 -15.79
C LYS A 10 -8.09 -3.29 -16.72
N GLN A 11 -7.56 -3.33 -17.95
CA GLN A 11 -7.96 -4.34 -18.94
C GLN A 11 -7.45 -5.76 -18.64
N GLN A 12 -6.37 -5.90 -17.87
CA GLN A 12 -5.70 -7.19 -17.65
C GLN A 12 -6.05 -7.89 -16.32
N ASN A 13 -7.08 -7.42 -15.60
CA ASN A 13 -7.41 -7.91 -14.24
C ASN A 13 -6.18 -7.92 -13.31
N VAL A 14 -5.35 -6.89 -13.42
CA VAL A 14 -4.12 -6.78 -12.62
C VAL A 14 -4.44 -6.26 -11.21
N ILE A 15 -5.50 -5.45 -11.06
CA ILE A 15 -5.88 -4.86 -9.77
C ILE A 15 -6.16 -5.92 -8.70
N PRO A 16 -7.05 -6.93 -8.91
CA PRO A 16 -7.26 -7.98 -7.91
C PRO A 16 -5.98 -8.74 -7.57
N LYS A 17 -5.12 -9.00 -8.56
CA LYS A 17 -3.83 -9.66 -8.32
C LYS A 17 -2.88 -8.81 -7.47
N LEU A 18 -2.87 -7.49 -7.67
CA LEU A 18 -2.06 -6.59 -6.84
C LEU A 18 -2.58 -6.53 -5.41
N ILE A 19 -3.90 -6.57 -5.21
CA ILE A 19 -4.52 -6.68 -3.88
C ILE A 19 -4.15 -8.02 -3.23
N ASP A 20 -4.22 -9.12 -3.97
CA ASP A 20 -3.80 -10.44 -3.49
C ASP A 20 -2.31 -10.47 -3.11
N LEU A 21 -1.44 -9.83 -3.90
CA LEU A 21 -0.01 -9.71 -3.60
C LEU A 21 0.21 -8.83 -2.36
N LEU A 22 -0.55 -7.74 -2.22
CA LEU A 22 -0.51 -6.85 -1.05
C LEU A 22 -0.98 -7.58 0.22
N ARG A 23 -1.93 -8.52 0.10
CA ARG A 23 -2.42 -9.28 1.24
C ARG A 23 -1.50 -10.43 1.65
N ASN A 24 -0.93 -11.14 0.67
CA ASN A 24 -0.28 -12.43 0.92
C ASN A 24 1.25 -12.39 0.96
N LEU A 25 1.90 -11.38 0.36
CA LEU A 25 3.36 -11.38 0.20
C LEU A 25 4.08 -10.25 0.93
N SER A 26 3.36 -9.27 1.48
CA SER A 26 3.98 -8.00 1.88
C SER A 26 4.25 -7.84 3.37
N GLU A 27 3.65 -8.68 4.22
CA GLU A 27 3.99 -8.76 5.65
C GLU A 27 5.47 -9.16 5.90
N ASN A 28 6.10 -9.78 4.89
CA ASN A 28 7.49 -10.21 4.91
C ASN A 28 8.40 -9.40 3.97
N ASP A 29 7.84 -8.43 3.23
CA ASP A 29 8.57 -7.62 2.25
C ASP A 29 7.93 -6.22 2.12
N TRP A 30 8.37 -5.31 2.99
CA TRP A 30 7.89 -3.93 3.02
C TRP A 30 8.22 -3.15 1.75
N CYS A 31 9.33 -3.49 1.08
CA CYS A 31 9.69 -2.88 -0.19
C CYS A 31 8.68 -3.26 -1.28
N LEU A 32 8.27 -4.52 -1.35
CA LEU A 32 7.21 -4.97 -2.26
C LEU A 32 5.87 -4.30 -1.93
N ALA A 33 5.52 -4.24 -0.63
CA ALA A 33 4.32 -3.55 -0.16
C ALA A 33 4.29 -2.08 -0.64
N ALA A 34 5.43 -1.39 -0.50
CA ALA A 34 5.62 -0.01 -0.90
C ALA A 34 5.45 0.17 -2.42
N LEU A 35 6.03 -0.73 -3.22
CA LEU A 35 5.91 -0.71 -4.68
C LEU A 35 4.45 -0.89 -5.12
N ILE A 36 3.70 -1.79 -4.50
CA ILE A 36 2.28 -2.00 -4.82
C ILE A 36 1.47 -0.74 -4.46
N CYS A 37 1.69 -0.17 -3.28
CA CYS A 37 1.04 1.09 -2.88
C CYS A 37 1.38 2.24 -3.84
N GLN A 38 2.63 2.31 -4.30
CA GLN A 38 3.06 3.29 -5.29
C GLN A 38 2.39 3.06 -6.65
N ILE A 39 2.19 1.81 -7.07
CA ILE A 39 1.44 1.49 -8.29
C ILE A 39 0.00 2.00 -8.17
N PHE A 40 -0.68 1.76 -7.04
CA PHE A 40 -2.02 2.29 -6.82
C PHE A 40 -2.05 3.82 -6.77
N CYS A 41 -1.04 4.46 -6.16
CA CYS A 41 -0.87 5.91 -6.21
C CYS A 41 -0.61 6.44 -7.63
N ASN A 42 0.06 5.68 -8.48
CA ASN A 42 0.31 6.11 -9.86
C ASN A 42 -0.90 5.86 -10.78
N TYR A 43 -1.67 4.83 -10.45
CA TYR A 43 -2.89 4.46 -11.15
C TYR A 43 -4.03 5.43 -10.86
N THR A 44 -4.15 5.87 -9.60
CA THR A 44 -5.07 6.93 -9.17
C THR A 44 -4.47 8.30 -9.46
N ASP A 45 -5.19 9.13 -10.21
CA ASP A 45 -4.82 10.54 -10.39
C ASP A 45 -5.23 11.34 -9.15
N GLU A 46 -4.41 12.31 -8.70
CA GLU A 46 -4.68 13.10 -7.48
C GLU A 46 -5.97 13.92 -7.54
N LEU A 47 -6.47 14.17 -8.75
CA LEU A 47 -7.67 14.97 -9.01
C LEU A 47 -8.93 14.12 -9.30
N THR A 48 -8.80 12.80 -9.39
CA THR A 48 -9.88 11.91 -9.86
C THR A 48 -10.39 11.02 -8.73
N ASN A 49 -11.71 10.93 -8.59
CA ASN A 49 -12.36 10.08 -7.58
C ASN A 49 -11.89 8.62 -7.71
N ILE A 50 -11.51 8.01 -6.59
CA ILE A 50 -10.99 6.64 -6.50
C ILE A 50 -11.97 5.59 -7.03
N GLU A 51 -13.27 5.88 -6.95
CA GLU A 51 -14.38 5.08 -7.50
C GLU A 51 -14.30 4.90 -9.03
N PHE A 52 -13.51 5.71 -9.74
CA PHE A 52 -13.28 5.53 -11.17
C PHE A 52 -12.30 4.37 -11.45
N PHE A 53 -11.43 4.09 -10.49
CA PHE A 53 -10.30 3.17 -10.63
C PHE A 53 -10.56 1.82 -9.99
N PHE A 54 -11.25 1.81 -8.84
CA PHE A 54 -11.55 0.63 -8.05
C PHE A 54 -13.05 0.50 -7.86
N ASN A 55 -13.54 -0.73 -7.80
CA ASN A 55 -14.88 -0.99 -7.28
C ASN A 55 -14.90 -0.90 -5.74
N GLN A 56 -16.09 -0.98 -5.14
CA GLN A 56 -16.26 -0.84 -3.69
C GLN A 56 -15.51 -1.93 -2.91
N GLU A 57 -15.60 -3.19 -3.35
CA GLU A 57 -14.95 -4.33 -2.69
C GLU A 57 -13.42 -4.18 -2.73
N GLU A 58 -12.86 -3.84 -3.88
CA GLU A 58 -11.42 -3.55 -4.04
C GLU A 58 -10.96 -2.40 -3.13
N SER A 59 -11.79 -1.36 -3.00
CA SER A 59 -11.47 -0.21 -2.14
C SER A 59 -11.47 -0.59 -0.68
N ASP A 60 -12.49 -1.32 -0.23
CA ASP A 60 -12.63 -1.78 1.16
C ASP A 60 -11.51 -2.76 1.53
N ASP A 61 -11.12 -3.65 0.61
CA ASP A 61 -9.98 -4.55 0.78
C ASP A 61 -8.67 -3.79 0.96
N ILE A 62 -8.37 -2.85 0.07
CA ILE A 62 -7.14 -2.05 0.16
C ILE A 62 -7.11 -1.27 1.47
N VAL A 63 -8.20 -0.58 1.83
CA VAL A 63 -8.29 0.19 3.08
C VAL A 63 -8.08 -0.71 4.31
N THR A 64 -8.68 -1.90 4.33
CA THR A 64 -8.53 -2.85 5.42
C THR A 64 -7.07 -3.29 5.57
N ILE A 65 -6.42 -3.71 4.48
CA ILE A 65 -5.02 -4.15 4.50
C ILE A 65 -4.10 -3.01 4.94
N LEU A 66 -4.31 -1.79 4.42
CA LEU A 66 -3.48 -0.65 4.78
C LEU A 66 -3.60 -0.28 6.26
N ASN A 67 -4.80 -0.31 6.83
CA ASN A 67 -4.98 -0.03 8.26
C ASN A 67 -4.24 -1.04 9.15
N GLU A 68 -4.23 -2.32 8.77
CA GLU A 68 -3.46 -3.34 9.48
C GLU A 68 -1.95 -3.11 9.33
N PHE A 69 -1.48 -2.81 8.11
CA PHE A 69 -0.05 -2.71 7.84
C PHE A 69 0.59 -1.40 8.33
N ILE A 70 -0.18 -0.32 8.52
CA ILE A 70 0.35 0.93 9.10
C ILE A 70 0.37 0.93 10.63
N ASP A 71 -0.32 -0.02 11.28
CA ASP A 71 -0.24 -0.16 12.73
C ASP A 71 1.08 -0.86 13.09
N PRO A 72 2.05 -0.18 13.73
CA PRO A 72 3.33 -0.79 14.05
C PRO A 72 3.20 -1.97 15.02
N VAL A 73 2.14 -2.06 15.81
CA VAL A 73 1.89 -3.19 16.71
C VAL A 73 1.52 -4.45 15.92
N LEU A 74 0.78 -4.29 14.83
CA LEU A 74 0.37 -5.40 13.97
C LEU A 74 1.45 -5.75 12.94
N ALA A 75 2.08 -4.73 12.35
CA ALA A 75 3.04 -4.90 11.27
C ALA A 75 4.42 -5.37 11.75
N LEU A 76 4.87 -4.98 12.96
CA LEU A 76 6.25 -5.19 13.41
C LEU A 76 6.36 -6.18 14.58
N ASP A 77 5.36 -7.05 14.79
CA ASP A 77 5.38 -8.10 15.82
C ASP A 77 6.29 -9.28 15.42
N TYR A 78 7.59 -9.06 15.55
CA TYR A 78 8.63 -10.07 15.30
C TYR A 78 9.12 -10.76 16.58
N GLU A 79 8.49 -10.52 17.74
CA GLU A 79 8.99 -10.98 19.06
C GLU A 79 9.13 -12.51 19.16
N LYS A 80 8.38 -13.25 18.35
CA LYS A 80 8.40 -14.73 18.30
C LYS A 80 9.07 -15.30 17.05
N SER A 81 9.66 -14.46 16.21
CA SER A 81 10.28 -14.90 14.97
C SER A 81 11.68 -15.47 15.23
N GLU A 82 12.06 -16.51 14.48
CA GLU A 82 13.43 -17.05 14.48
C GLU A 82 14.41 -16.20 13.63
N ILE A 83 14.00 -14.97 13.30
CA ILE A 83 14.74 -14.05 12.44
C ILE A 83 15.84 -13.37 13.26
N ASP A 84 17.01 -13.19 12.66
CA ASP A 84 18.12 -12.50 13.31
C ASP A 84 17.86 -11.00 13.50
N GLU A 85 18.56 -10.39 14.46
CA GLU A 85 18.36 -8.99 14.86
C GLU A 85 18.64 -7.99 13.72
N ASP A 86 19.63 -8.27 12.86
CA ASP A 86 19.98 -7.40 11.73
C ASP A 86 18.86 -7.39 10.69
N THR A 87 18.29 -8.56 10.38
CA THR A 87 17.14 -8.67 9.48
C THR A 87 15.89 -7.99 10.06
N ILE A 88 15.63 -8.13 11.36
CA ILE A 88 14.52 -7.43 12.03
C ILE A 88 14.71 -5.90 11.95
N ASN A 89 15.92 -5.42 12.20
CA ASN A 89 16.23 -3.99 12.11
C ASN A 89 16.04 -3.47 10.68
N TRP A 90 16.47 -4.23 9.67
CA TRP A 90 16.25 -3.89 8.26
C TRP A 90 14.76 -3.87 7.89
N LEU A 91 13.96 -4.84 8.36
CA LEU A 91 12.52 -4.87 8.13
C LEU A 91 11.84 -3.64 8.74
N LYS A 92 12.17 -3.30 9.99
CA LYS A 92 11.64 -2.10 10.67
C LYS A 92 12.00 -0.81 9.93
N GLN A 93 13.25 -0.71 9.46
CA GLN A 93 13.69 0.44 8.68
C GLN A 93 12.92 0.55 7.36
N SER A 94 12.83 -0.56 6.61
CA SER A 94 12.11 -0.59 5.32
C SER A 94 10.62 -0.29 5.49
N TRP A 95 10.01 -0.77 6.58
CA TRP A 95 8.63 -0.40 6.93
C TRP A 95 8.49 1.12 7.12
N TYR A 96 9.39 1.73 7.89
CA TYR A 96 9.30 3.15 8.23
C TYR A 96 9.65 4.08 7.05
N GLU A 97 10.70 3.76 6.30
CA GLU A 97 11.25 4.63 5.26
C GLU A 97 10.54 4.44 3.92
N ASP A 98 10.20 3.21 3.55
CA ASP A 98 9.66 2.89 2.23
C ASP A 98 8.14 2.70 2.25
N PHE A 99 7.63 1.83 3.13
CA PHE A 99 6.22 1.43 3.10
C PHE A 99 5.28 2.45 3.74
N PHE A 100 5.53 2.82 4.99
CA PHE A 100 4.62 3.65 5.79
C PHE A 100 4.24 4.97 5.09
N PRO A 101 5.18 5.75 4.50
CA PRO A 101 4.85 7.01 3.86
C PRO A 101 3.92 6.84 2.65
N VAL A 102 4.17 5.84 1.81
CA VAL A 102 3.36 5.60 0.61
C VAL A 102 2.01 4.97 0.94
N ALA A 103 1.95 4.10 1.95
CA ALA A 103 0.72 3.51 2.46
C ALA A 103 -0.21 4.59 3.04
N CYS A 104 0.32 5.49 3.89
CA CYS A 104 -0.44 6.62 4.41
C CYS A 104 -0.94 7.54 3.29
N LYS A 105 -0.09 7.85 2.30
CA LYS A 105 -0.49 8.65 1.13
C LYS A 105 -1.63 8.00 0.36
N LEU A 106 -1.57 6.68 0.15
CA LEU A 106 -2.63 5.95 -0.54
C LEU A 106 -3.93 5.95 0.27
N LEU A 107 -3.85 5.65 1.57
CA LEU A 107 -5.00 5.62 2.47
C LEU A 107 -5.70 7.00 2.55
N GLN A 108 -4.94 8.09 2.54
CA GLN A 108 -5.49 9.45 2.48
C GLN A 108 -6.33 9.69 1.22
N ARG A 109 -5.93 9.11 0.08
CA ARG A 109 -6.69 9.22 -1.18
C ARG A 109 -8.01 8.45 -1.11
N PHE A 110 -8.03 7.29 -0.47
CA PHE A 110 -9.28 6.55 -0.22
C PHE A 110 -10.20 7.29 0.75
N ASN A 111 -9.64 7.93 1.77
CA ASN A 111 -10.41 8.65 2.79
C ASN A 111 -10.78 10.10 2.39
N ASN A 112 -10.31 10.61 1.24
CA ASN A 112 -10.43 12.01 0.83
C ASN A 112 -9.94 13.01 1.90
N VAL A 113 -8.92 12.64 2.69
CA VAL A 113 -8.36 13.49 3.75
C VAL A 113 -7.10 14.20 3.22
N PRO A 114 -7.02 15.55 3.24
CA PRO A 114 -5.82 16.26 2.82
C PRO A 114 -4.62 15.97 3.73
N PHE A 115 -3.45 15.78 3.13
CA PHE A 115 -2.16 15.59 3.80
C PHE A 115 -1.89 16.75 4.76
N ASN A 116 -1.80 16.45 6.06
CA ASN A 116 -1.42 17.42 7.09
C ASN A 116 -0.04 17.02 7.61
N ASP A 117 1.00 17.68 7.09
CA ASP A 117 2.42 17.58 7.50
C ASP A 117 2.70 17.97 8.97
N LYS A 118 1.67 18.06 9.81
CA LYS A 118 1.78 18.51 11.18
C LYS A 118 1.40 17.39 12.13
N ILE A 119 2.37 16.51 12.34
CA ILE A 119 2.48 15.78 13.60
C ILE A 119 3.08 16.77 14.60
N ASN A 120 2.32 17.10 15.66
CA ASN A 120 2.80 17.82 16.84
C ASN A 120 3.74 16.93 17.65
#